data_AF-A0A9E1IID1-F1
#
_entry.id   AF-A0A9E1IID1-F1
#
_cell.length_a   1.000
_cell.length_b   1.000
_cell.length_c   1.000
_cell.angle_alpha   90.00
_cell.angle_beta   90.00
_cell.angle_gamma   90.00
#
_symmetry.space_group_name_H-M   'P 1'
#
loop_
_entity.id
_entity.type
_entity.pdbx_description
1 polymer ?
#
loop_
_entity_poly.entity_id
_entity_poly.type
_entity_poly.pdbx_seq_one_letter_code
_entity_poly.pdbx_strand_id
1 'polypeptide(L)'
;MRSPFTLFSVLIFTAALFGCANFGGDNSDISDIRAYVHVEKVHQGTLDRTLRLTGTVDAGRTLDLIPDIAGEGVSLPVKVGEEVTKGQTLARIDLELALLQKKQAEAAVRLAELGHGTAEREFARAETLHRSGSL
;
A
#
# COMPACT_ATOMS: atom_id res chain seq x y z
N MET A 1 -79.76 -62.95 -80.82
CA MET A 1 -79.38 -62.20 -79.59
C MET A 1 -77.97 -62.67 -79.20
N ARG A 2 -76.91 -61.89 -79.44
CA ARG A 2 -76.46 -60.68 -78.70
C ARG A 2 -76.12 -60.97 -77.22
N SER A 3 -74.82 -60.98 -76.91
CA SER A 3 -74.33 -60.06 -75.87
C SER A 3 -72.95 -59.51 -76.30
N PRO A 4 -72.80 -58.18 -76.51
CA PRO A 4 -71.50 -57.55 -76.72
C PRO A 4 -70.67 -57.45 -75.42
N PHE A 5 -71.11 -58.10 -74.34
CA PHE A 5 -70.54 -58.00 -72.99
C PHE A 5 -69.40 -59.01 -72.74
N THR A 6 -69.38 -60.14 -73.45
CA THR A 6 -68.34 -61.17 -73.29
C THR A 6 -66.99 -60.76 -73.87
N LEU A 7 -66.99 -59.91 -74.91
CA LEU A 7 -65.76 -59.41 -75.54
C LEU A 7 -65.07 -58.31 -74.70
N PHE A 8 -65.83 -57.53 -73.92
CA PHE A 8 -65.29 -56.49 -73.03
C PHE A 8 -64.72 -57.08 -71.73
N SER A 9 -65.27 -58.21 -71.24
CA SER A 9 -64.78 -58.91 -70.04
C SER A 9 -63.40 -59.56 -70.23
N VAL A 10 -63.09 -60.07 -71.42
CA VAL A 10 -61.78 -60.71 -71.70
C VAL A 10 -60.66 -59.68 -71.86
N LEU A 11 -60.99 -58.45 -72.31
CA LEU A 11 -60.03 -57.36 -72.48
C LEU A 11 -59.58 -56.74 -71.13
N ILE A 12 -60.47 -56.73 -70.13
CA ILE A 12 -60.14 -56.17 -68.80
C ILE A 12 -59.32 -57.16 -67.96
N PHE A 13 -59.55 -58.47 -68.13
CA PHE A 13 -58.83 -59.49 -67.36
C PHE A 13 -57.37 -59.68 -67.80
N THR A 14 -57.05 -59.39 -69.06
CA THR A 14 -55.69 -59.48 -69.61
C THR A 14 -54.81 -58.28 -69.22
N ALA A 15 -55.39 -57.12 -68.92
CA ALA A 15 -54.65 -55.95 -68.45
C ALA A 15 -54.20 -56.05 -66.97
N ALA A 16 -54.92 -56.81 -66.14
CA ALA A 16 -54.65 -56.89 -64.70
C ALA A 16 -53.42 -57.75 -64.34
N LEU A 17 -52.97 -58.65 -65.23
CA LEU A 17 -51.89 -59.61 -64.93
C LEU A 17 -50.47 -59.09 -65.28
N PHE A 18 -50.34 -57.96 -65.97
CA PHE A 18 -49.03 -57.38 -66.34
C PHE A 18 -48.58 -56.23 -65.41
N GLY A 19 -49.31 -55.94 -64.33
CA GLY A 19 -49.22 -54.67 -63.60
C GLY A 19 -48.35 -54.59 -62.35
N CYS A 20 -47.62 -55.62 -61.91
CA CYS A 20 -46.75 -55.53 -60.72
C CYS A 20 -45.63 -56.58 -60.74
N ALA A 21 -44.60 -56.36 -61.55
CA ALA A 21 -43.32 -57.07 -61.46
C ALA A 21 -42.17 -56.09 -61.70
N ASN A 22 -41.94 -55.18 -60.73
CA ASN A 22 -40.63 -54.58 -60.42
C ASN A 22 -40.82 -53.34 -59.53
N PHE A 23 -40.54 -53.48 -58.24
CA PHE A 23 -40.08 -52.33 -57.44
C PHE A 23 -38.95 -52.82 -56.54
N GLY A 24 -37.74 -52.41 -56.92
CA GLY A 24 -36.47 -52.79 -56.33
C GLY A 24 -36.24 -52.18 -54.95
N GLY A 25 -35.36 -52.82 -54.20
CA GLY A 25 -34.96 -52.44 -52.85
C GLY A 25 -34.15 -51.14 -52.78
N ASP A 26 -34.25 -50.48 -51.64
CA ASP A 26 -33.56 -49.24 -51.30
C ASP A 26 -32.72 -49.48 -50.03
N ASN A 27 -31.39 -49.37 -50.17
CA ASN A 27 -30.43 -49.36 -49.08
C ASN A 27 -30.25 -47.91 -48.67
N SER A 28 -30.82 -47.53 -47.52
CA SER A 28 -30.69 -46.17 -47.00
C SER A 28 -29.32 -45.93 -46.36
N ASP A 29 -28.54 -45.12 -47.07
CA ASP A 29 -27.37 -44.39 -46.57
C ASP A 29 -27.70 -43.62 -45.28
N ILE A 30 -26.85 -43.77 -44.26
CA ILE A 30 -26.94 -43.01 -43.01
C ILE A 30 -26.50 -41.57 -43.28
N SER A 31 -27.43 -40.62 -43.14
CA SER A 31 -27.20 -39.19 -43.33
C SER A 31 -26.25 -38.59 -42.29
N ASP A 32 -25.15 -38.01 -42.77
CA ASP A 32 -24.17 -37.18 -42.06
C ASP A 32 -24.81 -35.93 -41.42
N ILE A 33 -25.00 -35.95 -40.09
CA ILE A 33 -25.47 -34.78 -39.32
C ILE A 33 -24.26 -33.88 -39.03
N ARG A 34 -24.03 -32.86 -39.87
CA ARG A 34 -23.02 -31.83 -39.63
C ARG A 34 -23.56 -30.74 -38.71
N ALA A 35 -23.13 -30.77 -37.44
CA ALA A 35 -23.33 -29.68 -36.51
C ALA A 35 -22.38 -28.52 -36.85
N TYR A 36 -22.92 -27.35 -37.20
CA TYR A 36 -22.12 -26.14 -37.35
C TYR A 36 -21.68 -25.65 -35.97
N VAL A 37 -20.37 -25.65 -35.73
CA VAL A 37 -19.78 -25.11 -34.50
C VAL A 37 -19.03 -23.84 -34.82
N HIS A 38 -19.22 -22.84 -33.97
CA HIS A 38 -18.45 -21.61 -34.06
C HIS A 38 -17.13 -21.81 -33.33
N VAL A 39 -16.02 -21.73 -34.05
CA VAL A 39 -14.67 -21.78 -33.48
C VAL A 39 -14.01 -20.42 -33.59
N GLU A 40 -13.29 -20.03 -32.54
CA GLU A 40 -12.46 -18.83 -32.52
C GLU A 40 -11.03 -19.22 -32.13
N LYS A 41 -10.05 -18.58 -32.78
CA LYS A 41 -8.62 -18.86 -32.52
C LYS A 41 -8.18 -18.15 -31.25
N VAL A 42 -7.46 -18.85 -30.39
CA VAL A 42 -6.93 -18.25 -29.15
C VAL A 42 -5.87 -17.21 -29.52
N HIS A 43 -6.07 -15.99 -29.03
CA HIS A 43 -5.12 -14.90 -29.14
C HIS A 43 -4.55 -14.60 -27.74
N GLN A 44 -3.22 -14.49 -27.63
CA GLN A 44 -2.60 -13.98 -26.41
C GLN A 44 -2.79 -12.46 -26.36
N GLY A 45 -3.49 -11.99 -25.34
CA GLY A 45 -3.62 -10.57 -25.00
C GLY A 45 -3.12 -10.33 -23.58
N THR A 46 -2.79 -9.07 -23.28
CA THR A 46 -2.43 -8.67 -21.92
C THR A 46 -3.71 -8.53 -21.10
N LEU A 47 -3.83 -9.28 -20.00
CA LEU A 47 -4.93 -9.15 -19.05
C LEU A 47 -4.48 -8.26 -17.89
N ASP A 48 -4.80 -6.97 -17.95
CA ASP A 48 -4.48 -6.02 -16.89
C ASP A 48 -5.42 -6.23 -15.70
N ARG A 49 -4.92 -6.91 -14.67
CA ARG A 49 -5.67 -7.16 -13.42
C ARG A 49 -5.40 -6.05 -12.42
N THR A 50 -6.25 -5.03 -12.41
CA THR A 50 -6.17 -3.94 -11.43
C THR A 50 -6.77 -4.37 -10.10
N LEU A 51 -5.93 -4.60 -9.09
CA LEU A 51 -6.36 -4.83 -7.72
C LEU A 51 -6.52 -3.48 -7.01
N ARG A 52 -7.75 -3.12 -6.62
CA ARG A 52 -8.02 -1.93 -5.82
C ARG A 52 -7.95 -2.30 -4.34
N LEU A 53 -6.95 -1.78 -3.64
CA LEU A 53 -6.78 -1.94 -2.21
C LEU A 53 -7.15 -0.65 -1.50
N THR A 54 -7.83 -0.75 -0.37
CA THR A 54 -8.06 0.35 0.55
C THR A 54 -7.07 0.24 1.71
N GLY A 55 -6.58 1.36 2.17
CA GLY A 55 -5.68 1.44 3.31
C GLY A 55 -5.73 2.84 3.92
N THR A 56 -5.40 2.93 5.19
CA THR A 56 -5.28 4.20 5.90
C THR A 56 -3.83 4.64 5.85
N VAL A 57 -3.59 5.89 5.47
CA VAL A 57 -2.25 6.51 5.55
C VAL A 57 -2.14 7.19 6.90
N ASP A 58 -1.11 6.85 7.65
CA ASP A 58 -0.79 7.48 8.93
C ASP A 58 0.51 8.30 8.80
N ALA A 59 0.74 9.20 9.75
CA ALA A 59 1.96 10.00 9.80
C ALA A 59 3.18 9.09 9.94
N GLY A 60 4.21 9.33 9.13
CA GLY A 60 5.45 8.55 9.21
C GLY A 60 6.17 8.70 10.56
N ARG A 61 5.88 9.77 11.31
CA ARG A 61 6.35 9.95 12.70
C ARG A 61 5.41 10.89 13.44
N THR A 62 4.94 10.46 14.60
CA THR A 62 4.17 11.26 15.55
C THR A 62 5.01 11.47 16.81
N LEU A 63 5.04 12.70 17.31
CA LEU A 63 5.78 13.04 18.53
C LEU A 63 4.97 14.04 19.34
N ASP A 64 4.73 13.70 20.61
CA ASP A 64 4.16 14.62 21.57
C ASP A 64 5.27 15.50 22.16
N LEU A 65 5.12 16.82 22.03
CA LEU A 65 6.10 17.78 22.50
C LEU A 65 5.73 18.25 23.90
N ILE A 66 6.53 17.83 24.89
CA ILE A 66 6.37 18.21 26.29
C ILE A 66 7.60 19.01 26.71
N PRO A 67 7.46 20.15 27.40
CA PRO A 67 8.60 20.89 27.92
C PRO A 67 9.39 20.10 28.96
N ASP A 68 10.72 20.18 28.91
CA ASP A 68 11.60 19.54 29.90
C ASP A 68 11.49 20.17 31.30
N ILE A 69 11.09 21.45 31.36
CA ILE A 69 10.96 22.22 32.60
C ILE A 69 9.53 22.72 32.71
N ALA A 70 8.91 22.47 33.86
CA ALA A 70 7.61 23.04 34.19
C ALA A 70 7.79 24.54 34.52
N GLY A 71 7.00 25.39 33.87
CA GLY A 71 6.98 26.83 34.12
C GLY A 71 5.76 27.46 33.47
N GLU A 72 5.56 28.75 33.73
CA GLU A 72 4.46 29.50 33.14
C GLU A 72 4.76 29.82 31.66
N GLY A 73 3.76 29.65 30.79
CA GLY A 73 3.88 29.95 29.37
C GLY A 73 3.88 31.45 29.13
N VAL A 74 4.99 31.99 28.63
CA VAL A 74 5.16 33.43 28.35
C VAL A 74 4.61 33.80 26.98
N SER A 75 4.82 32.95 25.97
CA SER A 75 4.26 33.20 24.63
C SER A 75 4.20 31.94 23.76
N LEU A 76 3.21 31.90 22.87
CA LEU A 76 3.04 30.88 21.83
C LEU A 76 3.05 31.57 20.45
N PRO A 77 4.24 31.73 19.82
CA PRO A 77 4.36 32.46 18.55
C PRO A 77 3.78 31.73 17.33
N VAL A 78 3.53 30.42 17.42
CA VAL A 78 2.98 29.60 16.33
C VAL A 78 1.48 29.38 16.47
N LYS A 79 0.76 29.31 15.34
CA LYS A 79 -0.67 29.01 15.34
C LYS A 79 -0.92 27.50 15.26
N VAL A 80 -2.06 27.08 15.82
CA VAL A 80 -2.50 25.68 15.72
C VAL A 80 -2.75 25.34 14.25
N GLY A 81 -2.14 24.25 13.76
CA GLY A 81 -2.23 23.81 12.37
C GLY A 81 -1.19 24.44 11.43
N GLU A 82 -0.30 25.28 11.94
CA GLU A 82 0.82 25.84 11.16
C GLU A 82 1.92 24.79 10.98
N GLU A 83 2.50 24.72 9.78
CA GLU A 83 3.66 23.88 9.52
C GLU A 83 4.91 24.49 10.17
N VAL A 84 5.66 23.66 10.90
CA VAL A 84 6.83 24.12 11.67
C VAL A 84 8.08 23.35 11.26
N THR A 85 9.22 24.03 11.32
CA THR A 85 10.52 23.45 10.96
C THR A 85 11.31 23.01 12.19
N LYS A 86 12.27 22.08 11.99
CA LYS A 86 13.12 21.62 13.08
C LYS A 86 13.94 22.78 13.66
N GLY A 87 13.85 22.98 14.96
CA GLY A 87 14.56 24.05 15.68
C GLY A 87 13.80 25.37 15.78
N GLN A 88 12.59 25.44 15.23
CA GLN A 88 11.72 26.59 15.42
C GLN A 88 11.18 26.63 16.85
N THR A 89 11.19 27.82 17.46
CA THR A 89 10.61 28.05 18.78
C THR A 89 9.10 27.96 18.71
N LEU A 90 8.52 26.96 19.37
CA LEU A 90 7.06 26.76 19.41
C LEU A 90 6.42 27.48 20.59
N ALA A 91 7.08 27.48 21.75
CA ALA A 91 6.61 28.12 22.97
C ALA A 91 7.79 28.71 23.75
N ARG A 92 7.56 29.80 24.48
CA ARG A 92 8.49 30.36 25.45
C ARG A 92 7.91 30.19 26.84
N ILE A 93 8.73 29.67 27.75
CA ILE A 93 8.40 29.45 29.16
C ILE A 93 9.17 30.48 29.98
N ASP A 94 8.63 30.89 31.13
CA ASP A 94 9.33 31.74 32.08
C ASP A 94 10.49 30.95 32.71
N LEU A 95 11.68 31.55 32.64
CA LEU A 95 12.93 30.96 33.10
C LEU A 95 13.61 31.80 34.18
N GLU A 96 12.94 32.78 34.79
CA GLU A 96 13.58 33.69 35.75
C GLU A 96 14.30 32.94 36.88
N LEU A 97 13.62 31.97 37.52
CA LEU A 97 14.20 31.17 38.59
C LEU A 97 15.38 30.31 38.10
N ALA A 98 15.26 29.69 36.92
CA ALA A 98 16.31 28.87 36.33
C ALA A 98 17.56 29.70 35.99
N LEU A 99 17.36 30.92 35.47
CA LEU A 99 18.45 31.87 35.19
C LEU A 99 19.14 32.34 36.47
N LEU A 100 18.38 32.58 37.53
CA LEU A 100 18.94 32.95 38.83
C LEU A 100 19.80 31.82 39.42
N GLN A 101 19.31 30.57 39.36
CA GLN A 101 20.07 29.39 39.78
C GLN A 101 21.35 29.21 38.96
N LYS A 102 21.28 29.38 37.63
CA LYS A 102 22.45 29.36 36.76
C LYS A 102 23.49 30.40 37.17
N LYS A 103 23.06 31.63 37.43
CA LYS A 103 23.95 32.73 37.85
C LYS A 103 24.62 32.44 39.19
N GLN A 104 23.91 31.83 40.14
CA GLN A 104 24.46 31.40 41.42
C GLN A 104 25.52 30.29 41.22
N ALA A 105 25.22 29.29 40.40
CA ALA A 105 26.16 28.21 40.08
C ALA A 105 27.43 28.75 39.41
N GLU A 106 27.30 29.66 38.43
CA GLU A 106 28.44 30.32 37.79
C GLU A 106 29.29 31.13 38.77
N ALA A 107 28.67 31.78 39.76
CA ALA A 107 29.39 32.49 40.81
C ALA A 107 30.16 31.52 41.72
N ALA A 108 29.57 30.37 42.07
CA ALA A 108 30.24 29.33 42.84
C ALA A 108 31.45 28.75 42.10
N VAL A 109 31.33 28.53 40.78
CA VAL A 109 32.46 28.09 39.94
C VAL A 109 33.58 29.12 39.95
N ARG A 110 33.28 30.42 39.76
CA ARG A 110 34.29 31.48 39.82
C ARG A 110 34.99 31.55 41.18
N LEU A 111 34.26 31.36 42.28
CA LEU A 111 34.85 31.31 43.62
C LEU A 111 35.82 30.12 43.77
N ALA A 112 35.46 28.96 43.23
CA ALA A 112 36.33 27.78 43.24
C ALA A 112 37.59 27.99 42.39
N GLU A 113 37.47 28.60 41.21
CA GLU A 113 38.61 28.95 40.34
C GLU A 113 39.57 29.93 41.02
N LEU A 114 39.03 30.96 41.69
CA LEU A 114 39.84 31.90 42.48
C LEU A 114 40.56 31.19 43.63
N GLY A 115 39.85 30.30 44.34
CA GLY A 115 40.42 29.48 45.40
C GLY A 115 41.56 28.57 44.89
N HIS A 116 41.35 27.93 43.74
CA HIS A 116 42.37 27.12 43.08
C HIS A 116 43.61 27.95 42.73
N GLY A 117 43.43 29.10 42.08
CA GLY A 117 44.54 29.99 41.72
C GLY A 117 45.26 30.58 42.95
N THR A 118 44.57 30.76 44.08
CA THR A 118 45.25 31.09 45.35
C THR A 118 46.06 29.91 45.88
N ALA A 119 45.49 28.70 45.88
CA ALA A 119 46.17 27.50 46.36
C ALA A 119 47.42 27.17 45.53
N GLU A 120 47.37 27.32 44.20
CA GLU A 120 48.52 27.16 43.32
C GLU A 120 49.64 28.16 43.61
N ARG A 121 49.28 29.43 43.84
CA ARG A 121 50.26 30.48 44.17
C ARG A 121 50.91 30.23 45.53
N GLU A 122 50.13 29.83 46.53
CA GLU A 122 50.66 29.46 47.84
C GLU A 122 51.55 28.22 47.76
N PHE A 123 51.17 27.22 46.97
CA PHE A 123 51.99 26.04 46.73
C PHE A 123 53.33 26.39 46.06
N ALA A 124 53.31 27.18 44.98
CA ALA A 124 54.53 27.63 44.31
C ALA A 124 55.44 28.44 45.25
N ARG A 125 54.85 29.31 46.07
CA ARG A 125 55.58 30.07 47.08
C ARG A 125 56.22 29.14 48.12
N ALA A 126 55.49 28.16 48.64
CA ALA A 126 56.01 27.19 49.60
C ALA A 126 57.17 26.37 49.00
N GLU A 127 57.05 25.95 47.74
CA GLU A 127 58.10 25.21 47.03
C GLU A 127 59.39 26.05 46.88
N THR A 128 59.26 27.33 46.50
CA THR A 128 60.42 28.22 46.35
C THR A 128 61.16 28.44 47.67
N LEU A 129 60.43 28.63 48.78
CA LEU A 129 61.00 28.79 50.12
C LEU A 129 61.70 27.52 50.62
N HIS A 130 61.10 26.35 50.32
CA HIS A 130 61.70 25.06 50.66
C HIS A 130 63.01 24.85 49.89
N ARG A 131 63.04 25.18 48.59
CA ARG A 131 64.24 25.05 47.76
C ARG A 131 65.35 26.04 48.17
N SER A 132 64.99 27.24 48.65
CA SER A 132 65.96 28.23 49.13
C SER A 132 66.49 27.95 50.55
N GLY A 133 66.14 26.81 51.16
CA GLY A 133 66.62 26.41 52.49
C GLY A 133 66.21 27.35 53.62
N SER A 134 65.15 28.14 53.38
CA SER A 134 64.64 29.16 54.30
C SER A 134 63.56 28.60 55.26
N LEU A 135 63.26 27.31 55.10
CA LEU A 135 62.41 26.44 55.92
C LEU A 135 62.98 25.01 55.88
#